data_AF-A0A8E6EWY1-F1
#
_entry.id   AF-A0A8E6EWY1-F1
#
_cell.length_a   1.000
_cell.length_b   1.000
_cell.length_c   1.000
_cell.angle_alpha   90.00
_cell.angle_beta   90.00
_cell.angle_gamma   90.00
#
_symmetry.space_group_name_H-M   'P 1'
#
loop_
_entity.id
_entity.type
_entity.pdbx_description
1 polymer ?
#
loop_
_entity_poly.entity_id
_entity_poly.type
_entity_poly.pdbx_seq_one_letter_code
_entity_poly.pdbx_strand_id
1 'polypeptide(L)' 'MVERRAELKRRYHRKKKVPKLKAKLEKATSEQDKEKLIYKIHSLSPWINLAPAKQA' A
#
# COMPACT_ATOMS: atom_id res chain seq x y z
N MET A 1 9.70 -17.72 -19.77
CA MET A 1 10.61 -16.82 -19.01
C MET A 1 10.21 -15.33 -18.96
N VAL A 2 9.31 -14.84 -19.84
CA VAL A 2 8.84 -13.43 -19.83
C VAL A 2 7.81 -13.18 -18.71
N GLU A 3 6.88 -14.11 -18.49
CA GLU A 3 5.86 -14.01 -17.44
C GLU A 3 6.47 -13.96 -16.04
N ARG A 4 7.51 -14.77 -15.78
CA ARG A 4 8.28 -14.72 -14.53
C ARG A 4 9.00 -13.38 -14.34
N ARG A 5 9.53 -12.75 -15.40
CA ARG A 5 10.12 -11.41 -15.30
C ARG A 5 9.06 -10.34 -15.00
N ALA A 6 7.89 -10.40 -15.64
CA ALA A 6 6.78 -9.49 -15.37
C ALA A 6 6.23 -9.66 -13.95
N GLU A 7 6.10 -10.90 -13.49
CA GLU A 7 5.70 -11.23 -12.13
C GLU A 7 6.71 -10.73 -11.10
N LEU A 8 8.01 -10.96 -11.31
CA LEU A 8 9.07 -10.44 -10.44
C LEU A 8 9.06 -8.91 -10.39
N LYS A 9 8.86 -8.23 -11.53
CA LYS A 9 8.70 -6.77 -11.56
C LYS A 9 7.52 -6.31 -10.71
N ARG A 10 6.36 -6.96 -10.82
CA ARG A 10 5.17 -6.66 -9.99
C ARG A 10 5.45 -6.91 -8.50
N ARG A 11 6.12 -8.01 -8.16
CA ARG A 11 6.51 -8.34 -6.79
C ARG A 11 7.46 -7.29 -6.20
N TYR A 12 8.53 -6.93 -6.92
CA TYR A 12 9.49 -5.92 -6.48
C TYR A 12 8.86 -4.53 -6.41
N HIS A 13 7.94 -4.20 -7.32
CA HIS A 13 7.17 -2.97 -7.25
C HIS A 13 6.37 -2.89 -5.94
N ARG A 14 5.59 -3.92 -5.60
CA ARG A 14 4.85 -3.99 -4.33
C ARG A 14 5.79 -3.87 -3.13
N LYS A 15 6.89 -4.63 -3.12
CA LYS A 15 7.90 -4.60 -2.04
C LYS A 15 8.50 -3.21 -1.81
N LYS A 16 8.71 -2.42 -2.88
CA LYS A 16 9.22 -1.05 -2.79
C LYS A 16 8.14 -0.03 -2.47
N LYS A 17 6.92 -0.21 -2.98
CA LYS A 17 5.85 0.78 -2.88
C LYS A 17 5.13 0.74 -1.54
N VAL A 18 4.89 -0.46 -0.99
CA VAL A 18 4.17 -0.63 0.30
C VAL A 18 4.88 0.10 1.45
N PRO A 19 6.20 -0.06 1.69
CA PRO A 19 6.90 0.67 2.76
C PRO A 19 6.84 2.18 2.57
N LYS A 20 6.93 2.66 1.32
CA LYS A 20 6.80 4.10 1.02
C LYS A 20 5.41 4.64 1.35
N LEU A 21 4.35 3.86 1.14
CA LEU A 21 2.99 4.26 1.49
C LEU A 21 2.77 4.24 3.00
N LYS A 22 3.33 3.25 3.72
CA LYS A 22 3.34 3.21 5.19
C LYS A 22 4.04 4.43 5.80
N ALA A 23 5.23 4.76 5.31
CA ALA A 23 5.96 5.95 5.76
C ALA A 23 5.21 7.26 5.46
N LYS A 24 4.42 7.30 4.38
CA LYS A 24 3.53 8.45 4.10
C LYS A 24 2.33 8.49 5.04
N LEU A 25 1.78 7.32 5.40
CA LEU A 25 0.65 7.20 6.31
C LEU A 25 1.02 7.70 7.71
N GLU A 26 2.22 7.36 8.20
CA GLU A 26 2.76 7.84 9.47
C GLU A 26 2.92 9.36 9.53
N LYS A 27 3.24 9.98 8.38
CA LYS A 27 3.45 11.44 8.27
C LYS A 27 2.17 12.22 7.91
N ALA A 28 1.11 11.54 7.51
CA ALA A 28 -0.12 12.19 7.10
C ALA A 28 -0.84 12.76 8.34
N THR A 29 -1.17 14.04 8.30
CA THR A 29 -1.94 14.72 9.35
C THR A 29 -3.43 14.73 9.03
N SER A 30 -3.78 14.91 7.75
CA SER A 30 -5.17 14.89 7.26
C SER A 30 -5.75 13.48 7.24
N GLU A 31 -6.97 13.34 7.75
CA GLU A 31 -7.71 12.08 7.80
C GLU A 31 -8.05 11.56 6.39
N GLN A 32 -8.44 12.45 5.48
CA GLN A 32 -8.70 12.10 4.07
C GLN A 32 -7.45 11.54 3.37
N ASP A 33 -6.26 12.03 3.71
CA ASP A 33 -5.01 11.53 3.15
C ASP A 33 -4.64 10.16 3.72
N LYS A 34 -4.93 9.93 5.00
CA LYS A 34 -4.77 8.61 5.63
C LYS A 34 -5.65 7.57 4.95
N GLU A 35 -6.93 7.88 4.71
CA GLU A 35 -7.86 6.99 4.01
C GLU A 35 -7.39 6.65 2.59
N LYS A 36 -6.98 7.66 1.81
CA LYS A 36 -6.43 7.46 0.46
C LYS A 36 -5.18 6.58 0.47
N LEU A 37 -4.33 6.71 1.49
CA LEU A 37 -3.11 5.91 1.63
C LEU A 37 -3.44 4.47 2.04
N ILE A 38 -4.36 4.26 2.97
CA ILE A 38 -4.84 2.94 3.39
C ILE A 38 -5.46 2.21 2.19
N TYR A 39 -6.35 2.86 1.45
CA TYR A 39 -6.95 2.32 0.22
C TYR A 39 -5.88 1.88 -0.80
N LYS A 40 -4.86 2.73 -1.04
CA LYS A 40 -3.74 2.38 -1.93
C LYS A 40 -2.94 1.18 -1.43
N ILE A 41 -2.73 1.04 -0.12
CA ILE A 41 -2.01 -0.12 0.42
C ILE A 41 -2.83 -1.40 0.26
N HIS A 42 -4.14 -1.37 0.56
CA HIS A 42 -5.03 -2.53 0.41
C HIS A 42 -5.14 -2.98 -1.05
N SER A 43 -5.26 -2.04 -2.00
CA SER A 43 -5.29 -2.36 -3.43
C SER A 43 -4.00 -3.04 -3.94
N LEU A 44 -2.84 -2.68 -3.37
CA LEU A 44 -1.55 -3.27 -3.75
C LEU A 44 -1.31 -4.63 -3.07
N SER A 45 -1.83 -4.83 -1.87
CA SER A 45 -1.65 -6.07 -1.11
C SER A 45 -2.86 -6.29 -0.20
N PRO A 46 -3.84 -7.10 -0.65
CA PRO A 46 -5.06 -7.39 0.10
C PRO A 46 -4.82 -8.00 1.49
N TRP A 47 -3.66 -8.65 1.68
CA TRP A 47 -3.30 -9.35 2.91
C TRP A 47 -2.65 -8.47 3.98
N ILE A 48 -2.45 -7.17 3.71
CA ILE A 48 -1.91 -6.25 4.72
C ILE A 48 -3.08 -5.66 5.48
N ASN A 49 -3.33 -6.19 6.67
CA ASN A 49 -4.25 -5.59 7.63
C ASN A 49 -3.62 -4.33 8.22
N LEU A 50 -3.85 -3.19 7.59
CA LEU A 50 -3.83 -1.91 8.30
C LEU A 50 -5.24 -1.71 8.79
N ALA A 51 -5.44 -1.71 10.12
CA ALA A 51 -6.76 -1.39 10.66
C ALA A 51 -7.24 -0.09 10.01
N PRO A 52 -8.43 -0.07 9.37
CA PRO A 52 -8.99 1.20 8.93
C PRO A 52 -9.11 2.09 10.16
N ALA A 53 -8.65 3.34 10.08
CA ALA A 53 -9.09 4.34 11.04
C ALA A 53 -10.62 4.27 11.04
N LYS A 54 -11.20 4.04 12.22
CA LYS A 54 -12.64 3.81 12.44
C LYS A 54 -13.45 4.68 11.48
N GLN A 55 -14.18 4.04 10.56
CA GLN A 55 -15.28 4.72 9.89
C GLN A 55 -16.35 4.92 10.96
N ALA A 56 -16.66 6.19 11.22
CA ALA A 56 -17.66 6.63 12.20
C ALA A 56 -19.05 6.09 11.86
#